data_AF-A0A2V4UE49-F1
#
_entry.id   AF-A0A2V4UE49-F1
#
_cell.length_a   1.000
_cell.length_b   1.000
_cell.length_c   1.000
_cell.angle_alpha   90.00
_cell.angle_beta   90.00
_cell.angle_gamma   90.00
#
_symmetry.space_group_name_H-M   'P 1'
#
loop_
_entity.id
_entity.type
_entity.pdbx_description
1 polymer ?
#
loop_
_entity_poly.entity_id
_entity_poly.type
_entity_poly.pdbx_seq_one_letter_code
_entity_poly.pdbx_strand_id
1 'polypeptide(L)'
;MKTKLEYQSDITETNKLICERYWLREGDKRSGFIYTCREIGQEFDIRHQDIPSIVKVNAHLAVLDCQCIDCGTTKICYTRSQLIQLDLIRWRCDDCGEALQKRMDQEYLEYRLKQKHLEEERRQTALEYINQCRSIQLSSTPSVTELNDVDKLLLAATVESLGADNLRNTVSLRDNLSLPLSPFSKLDEEILHHLFNRNLLILAPENSYEYVTINEEKELEIDFYQAIFEFSYSIENLTKILINAKSRKNTSALVADSQFKSWCEKVQLGECLSYLITRSRLNDLAPPIGDKLISIFRACLAEYSVSVMHYIIYKAVESAAAYVQKPHITRKHASNSISGNIERVFGKIHSGSWNRNKSFRDASHPQSAMAKVFFDYVFGIDDGGFYHTLDELFSPYRSKRALEQVSYTTLGGVQNTDCSITVSDLKYCR
;
A
#
# COMPACT_ATOMS: atom_id res chain seq x y z
N MET A 1 57.68 23.74 -8.53
CA MET A 1 56.85 23.56 -9.73
C MET A 1 57.71 23.93 -10.92
N LYS A 2 58.30 22.93 -11.57
CA LYS A 2 59.13 23.11 -12.74
C LYS A 2 58.23 23.50 -13.91
N THR A 3 58.54 24.64 -14.49
CA THR A 3 57.84 25.16 -15.66
C THR A 3 58.84 25.65 -16.68
N LYS A 4 58.49 25.55 -17.95
CA LYS A 4 59.27 26.06 -19.07
C LYS A 4 58.40 27.04 -19.86
N LEU A 5 58.89 28.26 -20.05
CA LEU A 5 58.26 29.23 -20.93
C LEU A 5 58.69 28.92 -22.37
N GLU A 6 57.72 28.76 -23.26
CA GLU A 6 57.94 28.48 -24.68
C GLU A 6 57.28 29.58 -25.51
N TYR A 7 57.94 29.96 -26.60
CA TYR A 7 57.55 31.09 -27.45
C TYR A 7 57.15 30.61 -28.84
N GLN A 8 56.30 31.38 -29.52
CA GLN A 8 56.07 31.20 -30.94
C GLN A 8 57.30 31.57 -31.76
N SER A 9 57.45 30.95 -32.93
CA SER A 9 58.62 31.07 -33.81
C SER A 9 58.84 32.46 -34.40
N ASP A 10 57.82 33.31 -34.42
CA ASP A 10 57.78 34.65 -35.03
C ASP A 10 57.62 35.79 -34.01
N ILE A 11 57.87 35.51 -32.73
CA ILE A 11 57.73 36.49 -31.65
C ILE A 11 58.69 37.69 -31.83
N THR A 12 58.17 38.91 -31.66
CA THR A 12 58.99 40.12 -31.62
C THR A 12 59.74 40.24 -30.29
N GLU A 13 60.89 40.92 -30.28
CA GLU A 13 61.69 41.10 -29.06
C GLU A 13 60.88 41.79 -27.94
N THR A 14 60.04 42.77 -28.30
CA THR A 14 59.13 43.45 -27.37
C THR A 14 58.10 42.49 -26.78
N ASN A 15 57.45 41.66 -27.60
CA ASN A 15 56.45 40.68 -27.11
C ASN A 15 57.09 39.60 -26.24
N LYS A 16 58.34 39.23 -26.53
CA LYS A 16 59.11 38.28 -25.74
C LYS A 16 59.36 38.82 -24.32
N LEU A 17 59.80 40.06 -24.20
CA LEU A 17 59.98 40.76 -22.91
C LEU A 17 58.67 40.86 -22.12
N ILE A 18 57.55 41.18 -22.80
CA ILE A 18 56.22 41.22 -22.19
C ILE A 18 55.83 39.84 -21.64
N CYS A 19 56.05 38.77 -22.41
CA CYS A 19 55.75 37.39 -21.99
C CYS A 19 56.60 36.94 -20.80
N GLU A 20 57.89 37.27 -20.78
CA GLU A 20 58.79 36.99 -19.67
C GLU A 20 58.34 37.68 -18.39
N ARG A 21 58.03 38.98 -18.46
CA ARG A 21 57.49 39.74 -17.32
C ARG A 21 56.13 39.21 -16.87
N TYR A 22 55.28 38.79 -17.80
CA TYR A 22 53.98 38.21 -17.49
C TYR A 22 54.07 36.86 -16.79
N TRP A 23 55.04 36.01 -17.12
CA TRP A 23 55.21 34.70 -16.48
C TRP A 23 56.20 34.70 -15.32
N LEU A 24 56.88 35.81 -15.04
CA LEU A 24 57.84 35.89 -13.94
C LEU A 24 57.17 35.75 -12.58
N ARG A 25 57.74 34.86 -11.75
CA ARG A 25 57.21 34.51 -10.43
C ARG A 25 58.30 34.47 -9.37
N GLU A 26 57.89 34.69 -8.13
CA GLU A 26 58.68 34.49 -6.94
C GLU A 26 58.88 32.98 -6.69
N GLY A 27 60.04 32.48 -7.15
CA GLY A 27 60.37 31.07 -7.12
C GLY A 27 59.33 30.20 -7.83
N ASP A 28 58.98 29.10 -7.18
CA ASP A 28 58.14 28.04 -7.75
C ASP A 28 56.65 28.12 -7.35
N LYS A 29 56.21 29.27 -6.79
CA LYS A 29 54.84 29.47 -6.30
C LYS A 29 53.84 29.60 -7.46
N ARG A 30 52.63 29.03 -7.33
CA ARG A 30 51.58 29.10 -8.37
C ARG A 30 50.97 30.51 -8.55
N SER A 31 50.87 31.29 -7.48
CA SER A 31 50.23 32.62 -7.47
C SER A 31 51.20 33.79 -7.26
N GLY A 32 52.51 33.53 -7.14
CA GLY A 32 53.52 34.54 -6.80
C GLY A 32 54.02 35.37 -7.99
N PHE A 33 53.14 35.90 -8.84
CA PHE A 33 53.56 36.70 -10.00
C PHE A 33 54.17 38.05 -9.56
N ILE A 34 55.35 38.38 -10.08
CA ILE A 34 56.11 39.57 -9.65
C ILE A 34 55.48 40.86 -10.18
N TYR A 35 55.00 40.83 -11.43
CA TYR A 35 54.43 42.00 -12.10
C TYR A 35 52.93 41.82 -12.36
N THR A 36 52.16 42.87 -12.15
CA THR A 36 50.75 42.96 -12.56
C THR A 36 50.64 43.36 -14.03
N CYS A 37 49.52 43.04 -14.69
CA CYS A 37 49.30 43.51 -16.06
C CYS A 37 49.32 45.04 -16.19
N ARG A 38 49.02 45.76 -15.09
CA ARG A 38 49.04 47.23 -15.04
C ARG A 38 50.46 47.78 -15.11
N GLU A 39 51.38 47.19 -14.36
CA GLU A 39 52.80 47.57 -14.36
C GLU A 39 53.45 47.24 -15.70
N ILE A 40 53.17 46.05 -16.26
CA ILE A 40 53.67 45.66 -17.59
C ILE A 40 53.12 46.62 -18.66
N GLY A 41 51.83 46.95 -18.61
CA GLY A 41 51.23 47.89 -19.56
C GLY A 41 51.86 49.29 -19.51
N GLN A 42 52.20 49.78 -18.31
CA GLN A 42 52.89 51.07 -18.13
C GLN A 42 54.33 51.05 -18.65
N GLU A 43 55.05 49.94 -18.48
CA GLU A 43 56.45 49.79 -18.92
C GLU A 43 56.59 49.74 -20.44
N PHE A 44 55.65 49.10 -21.15
CA PHE A 44 55.72 48.88 -22.59
C PHE A 44 54.77 49.77 -23.41
N ASP A 45 54.10 50.74 -22.79
CA ASP A 45 53.10 51.63 -23.40
C ASP A 45 51.95 50.87 -24.10
N ILE A 46 51.40 49.86 -23.40
CA ILE A 46 50.30 49.01 -23.88
C ILE A 46 49.16 49.05 -22.86
N ARG A 47 47.92 49.02 -23.34
CA ARG A 47 46.76 48.91 -22.44
C ARG A 47 46.85 47.58 -21.68
N HIS A 48 46.80 47.64 -20.36
CA HIS A 48 46.92 46.47 -19.47
C HIS A 48 45.93 45.31 -19.78
N GLN A 49 44.78 45.62 -20.39
CA GLN A 49 43.77 44.64 -20.82
C GLN A 49 44.21 43.80 -22.03
N ASP A 50 45.12 44.32 -22.85
CA ASP A 50 45.61 43.67 -24.06
C ASP A 50 46.77 42.68 -23.74
N ILE A 51 47.43 42.84 -22.59
CA ILE A 51 48.58 42.02 -22.17
C ILE A 51 48.25 40.51 -22.15
N PRO A 52 47.15 40.02 -21.53
CA PRO A 52 46.83 38.59 -21.56
C PRO A 52 46.60 38.04 -22.97
N SER A 53 46.02 38.84 -23.87
CA SER A 53 45.79 38.45 -25.26
C SER A 53 47.09 38.38 -26.05
N ILE A 54 47.99 39.36 -25.87
CA ILE A 54 49.34 39.35 -26.46
C ILE A 54 50.08 38.10 -25.99
N VAL A 55 50.09 37.82 -24.69
CA VAL A 55 50.80 36.65 -24.15
C VAL A 55 50.20 35.36 -24.69
N LYS A 56 48.88 35.20 -24.69
CA LYS A 56 48.20 33.98 -25.18
C LYS A 56 48.57 33.64 -26.63
N VAL A 57 48.83 34.63 -27.47
CA VAL A 57 49.22 34.43 -28.87
C VAL A 57 50.72 34.16 -29.00
N ASN A 58 51.56 34.79 -28.18
CA ASN A 58 53.02 34.80 -28.37
C ASN A 58 53.77 33.75 -27.54
N ALA A 59 53.23 33.30 -26.41
CA ALA A 59 53.90 32.36 -25.52
C ALA A 59 52.94 31.51 -24.68
N HIS A 60 53.43 30.38 -24.20
CA HIS A 60 52.71 29.53 -23.25
C HIS A 60 53.65 28.95 -22.21
N LEU A 61 53.09 28.59 -21.06
CA LEU A 61 53.83 27.98 -19.98
C LEU A 61 53.57 26.47 -19.95
N ALA A 62 54.61 25.66 -20.22
CA ALA A 62 54.57 24.22 -20.04
C ALA A 62 54.89 23.87 -18.57
N VAL A 63 53.99 23.15 -17.90
CA VAL A 63 54.16 22.73 -16.50
C VAL A 63 54.70 21.32 -16.47
N LEU A 64 56.03 21.18 -16.41
CA LEU A 64 56.74 19.91 -16.58
C LEU A 64 56.38 18.86 -15.53
N ASP A 65 55.99 19.32 -14.33
CA ASP A 65 55.58 18.46 -13.22
C ASP A 65 54.09 18.06 -13.27
N CYS A 66 53.35 18.50 -14.30
CA CYS A 66 51.92 18.24 -14.46
C CYS A 66 51.66 17.56 -15.80
N GLN A 67 51.35 16.27 -15.74
CA GLN A 67 51.03 15.45 -16.90
C GLN A 67 49.61 14.93 -16.80
N CYS A 68 48.97 14.73 -17.94
CA CYS A 68 47.65 14.13 -17.99
C CYS A 68 47.73 12.73 -17.39
N ILE A 69 46.87 12.42 -16.42
CA ILE A 69 46.91 11.13 -15.71
C ILE A 69 46.63 9.91 -16.61
N ASP A 70 46.07 10.11 -17.82
CA ASP A 70 45.80 9.02 -18.76
C ASP A 70 46.85 8.90 -19.89
N CYS A 71 47.20 10.01 -20.54
CA CYS A 71 48.06 9.98 -21.74
C CYS A 71 49.47 10.55 -21.55
N GLY A 72 49.78 11.12 -20.38
CA GLY A 72 51.09 11.69 -20.08
C GLY A 72 51.40 13.04 -20.76
N THR A 73 50.49 13.57 -21.59
CA THR A 73 50.66 14.91 -22.22
C THR A 73 50.92 15.96 -21.15
N THR A 74 51.90 16.84 -21.38
CA THR A 74 52.26 17.90 -20.41
C THR A 74 51.22 19.02 -20.42
N LYS A 75 50.85 19.56 -19.25
CA LYS A 75 49.92 20.69 -19.17
C LYS A 75 50.55 21.96 -19.76
N ILE A 76 49.84 22.56 -20.69
CA ILE A 76 50.14 23.90 -21.21
C ILE A 76 49.14 24.90 -20.63
N CYS A 77 49.65 26.01 -20.08
CA CYS A 77 48.87 27.13 -19.57
C CYS A 77 49.12 28.36 -20.44
N TYR A 78 48.05 28.93 -20.98
CA TYR A 78 48.09 30.16 -21.77
C TYR A 78 47.77 31.40 -20.94
N THR A 79 47.22 31.24 -19.75
CA THR A 79 46.88 32.35 -18.84
C THR A 79 47.27 32.05 -17.40
N ARG A 80 47.51 33.10 -16.61
CA ARG A 80 47.77 32.96 -15.17
C ARG A 80 46.63 32.24 -14.44
N SER A 81 45.38 32.51 -14.81
CA SER A 81 44.21 31.86 -14.20
C SER A 81 44.22 30.34 -14.40
N GLN A 82 44.57 29.87 -15.60
CA GLN A 82 44.69 28.43 -15.89
C GLN A 82 45.76 27.76 -15.01
N LEU A 83 46.87 28.45 -14.73
CA LEU A 83 47.91 27.93 -13.85
C LEU A 83 47.48 27.93 -12.37
N ILE A 84 46.82 29.00 -11.91
CA ILE A 84 46.36 29.13 -10.52
C ILE A 84 45.33 28.04 -10.19
N GLN A 85 44.42 27.75 -11.12
CA GLN A 85 43.35 26.76 -10.95
C GLN A 85 43.79 25.32 -11.24
N LEU A 86 45.04 25.09 -11.65
CA LEU A 86 45.52 23.78 -12.06
C LEU A 86 45.63 22.84 -10.85
N ASP A 87 44.97 21.68 -10.93
CA ASP A 87 45.19 20.56 -10.03
C ASP A 87 46.36 19.71 -10.55
N LEU A 88 47.54 19.83 -9.91
CA LEU A 88 48.74 19.09 -10.31
C LEU A 88 48.61 17.57 -10.18
N ILE A 89 47.65 17.07 -9.40
CA ILE A 89 47.55 15.64 -9.08
C ILE A 89 46.52 14.94 -9.97
N ARG A 90 45.42 15.61 -10.30
CA ARG A 90 44.26 14.98 -10.98
C ARG A 90 43.95 15.56 -12.36
N TRP A 91 44.85 16.33 -12.95
CA TRP A 91 44.59 16.94 -14.25
C TRP A 91 44.49 15.89 -15.38
N ARG A 92 43.46 16.03 -16.21
CA ARG A 92 43.28 15.33 -17.51
C ARG A 92 43.25 16.37 -18.62
N CYS A 93 43.85 16.03 -19.78
CA CYS A 93 43.66 16.84 -20.98
C CYS A 93 42.23 16.70 -21.52
N ASP A 94 41.80 17.66 -22.33
CA ASP A 94 40.42 17.74 -22.83
C ASP A 94 40.04 16.45 -23.58
N ASP A 95 40.91 15.94 -24.45
CA ASP A 95 40.68 14.66 -25.17
C ASP A 95 40.46 13.47 -24.23
N CYS A 96 41.27 13.35 -23.17
CA CYS A 96 41.15 12.26 -22.20
C CYS A 96 39.94 12.44 -21.28
N GLY A 97 39.57 13.69 -20.97
CA GLY A 97 38.35 14.04 -20.26
C GLY A 97 37.10 13.68 -21.07
N GLU A 98 37.06 14.05 -22.36
CA GLU A 98 35.98 13.69 -23.28
C GLU A 98 35.90 12.18 -23.47
N ALA A 99 37.03 11.48 -23.63
CA ALA A 99 37.07 10.03 -23.74
C ALA A 99 36.58 9.33 -22.47
N LEU A 100 36.92 9.86 -21.28
CA LEU A 100 36.37 9.36 -20.02
C LEU A 100 34.86 9.59 -19.94
N GLN A 101 34.38 10.79 -20.27
CA GLN A 101 32.96 11.10 -20.24
C GLN A 101 32.17 10.19 -21.18
N LYS A 102 32.66 9.98 -22.41
CA LYS A 102 32.04 9.05 -23.38
C LYS A 102 31.96 7.63 -22.83
N ARG A 103 33.00 7.14 -22.15
CA ARG A 103 32.98 5.81 -21.50
C ARG A 103 31.95 5.75 -20.38
N MET A 104 31.90 6.76 -19.50
CA MET A 104 30.91 6.80 -18.41
C MET A 104 29.48 6.86 -18.94
N ASP A 105 29.24 7.65 -19.98
CA ASP A 105 27.92 7.76 -20.62
C ASP A 105 27.51 6.42 -21.26
N GLN A 106 28.45 5.72 -21.89
CA GLN A 106 28.23 4.39 -22.45
C GLN A 106 27.94 3.36 -21.35
N GLU A 107 28.73 3.31 -20.28
CA GLU A 107 28.50 2.42 -19.13
C GLU A 107 27.14 2.67 -18.48
N TYR A 108 26.75 3.94 -18.33
CA TYR A 108 25.44 4.31 -17.81
C TYR A 108 24.30 3.86 -18.74
N LEU A 109 24.46 4.02 -20.06
CA LEU A 109 23.49 3.54 -21.05
C LEU A 109 23.35 2.01 -21.02
N GLU A 110 24.48 1.29 -20.97
CA GLU A 110 24.51 -0.17 -20.84
C GLU A 110 23.83 -0.64 -19.55
N TYR A 111 24.10 0.02 -18.43
CA TYR A 111 23.42 -0.25 -17.16
C TYR A 111 21.91 -0.06 -17.28
N ARG A 112 21.45 1.06 -17.89
CA ARG A 112 20.01 1.34 -18.09
C ARG A 112 19.33 0.30 -18.99
N LEU A 113 20.00 -0.13 -20.07
CA LEU A 113 19.50 -1.18 -20.95
C LEU A 113 19.40 -2.53 -20.23
N LYS A 114 20.41 -2.87 -19.42
CA LYS A 114 20.40 -4.10 -18.61
C LYS A 114 19.24 -4.11 -17.59
N GLN A 115 18.97 -2.99 -16.94
CA GLN A 115 17.83 -2.87 -16.02
C GLN A 115 16.49 -3.05 -16.74
N LYS A 116 16.32 -2.39 -17.90
CA LYS A 116 15.11 -2.58 -18.72
C LYS A 116 14.91 -4.03 -19.18
N HIS A 117 16.00 -4.70 -19.55
CA HIS A 117 15.91 -6.10 -19.96
C HIS A 117 15.48 -7.00 -18.81
N LEU A 118 16.06 -6.81 -17.62
CA LEU A 118 15.67 -7.56 -16.41
C LEU A 118 14.21 -7.29 -16.00
N GLU A 119 13.73 -6.06 -16.14
CA GLU A 119 12.35 -5.69 -15.88
C GLU A 119 11.38 -6.37 -16.86
N GLU A 120 11.71 -6.39 -18.16
CA GLU A 120 10.91 -7.07 -19.18
C GLU A 120 10.93 -8.60 -19.00
N GLU A 121 12.06 -9.21 -18.63
CA GLU A 121 12.15 -10.64 -18.30
C GLU A 121 11.25 -10.99 -17.10
N ARG A 122 11.27 -10.17 -16.05
CA ARG A 122 10.38 -10.35 -14.88
C ARG A 122 8.92 -10.21 -15.26
N ARG A 123 8.58 -9.21 -16.06
CA ARG A 123 7.23 -8.99 -16.58
C ARG A 123 6.75 -10.18 -17.41
N GLN A 124 7.57 -10.66 -18.34
CA GLN A 124 7.24 -11.81 -19.18
C GLN A 124 7.02 -13.07 -18.35
N THR A 125 7.90 -13.32 -17.37
CA THR A 125 7.76 -14.44 -16.44
C THR A 125 6.45 -14.33 -15.64
N ALA A 126 6.15 -13.16 -15.07
CA ALA A 126 4.91 -12.95 -14.32
C ALA A 126 3.67 -13.17 -15.21
N LEU A 127 3.67 -12.64 -16.44
CA LEU A 127 2.58 -12.83 -17.40
C LEU A 127 2.36 -14.30 -17.76
N GLU A 128 3.43 -15.08 -17.93
CA GLU A 128 3.34 -16.52 -18.20
C GLU A 128 2.64 -17.27 -17.06
N TYR A 129 3.04 -17.03 -15.81
CA TYR A 129 2.42 -17.64 -14.64
C TYR A 129 0.97 -17.18 -14.44
N ILE A 130 0.69 -15.88 -14.63
CA ILE A 130 -0.68 -15.36 -14.52
C ILE A 130 -1.57 -15.99 -15.59
N ASN A 131 -1.10 -16.10 -16.84
CA ASN A 131 -1.86 -16.73 -17.91
C ASN A 131 -2.12 -18.22 -17.64
N GLN A 132 -1.14 -18.93 -17.08
CA GLN A 132 -1.32 -20.31 -16.64
C GLN A 132 -2.39 -20.40 -15.56
N CYS A 133 -2.28 -19.61 -14.49
CA CYS A 133 -3.27 -19.57 -13.41
C CYS A 133 -4.66 -19.25 -13.96
N ARG A 134 -4.77 -18.20 -14.79
CA ARG A 134 -6.02 -17.79 -15.42
C ARG A 134 -6.68 -18.91 -16.23
N SER A 135 -5.90 -19.69 -16.99
CA SER A 135 -6.44 -20.82 -17.76
C SER A 135 -7.07 -21.90 -16.85
N ILE A 136 -6.44 -22.16 -15.70
CA ILE A 136 -6.93 -23.10 -14.68
C ILE A 136 -8.19 -22.52 -14.01
N GLN A 137 -8.18 -21.23 -13.66
CA GLN A 137 -9.33 -20.57 -13.05
C GLN A 137 -10.55 -20.63 -13.97
N LEU A 138 -10.39 -20.24 -15.24
CA LEU A 138 -11.48 -20.23 -16.23
C LEU A 138 -12.09 -21.61 -16.47
N SER A 139 -11.28 -22.66 -16.47
CA SER A 139 -11.76 -24.04 -16.64
C SER A 139 -12.43 -24.60 -15.38
N SER A 140 -12.14 -24.02 -14.21
CA SER A 140 -12.63 -24.45 -12.90
C SER A 140 -13.66 -23.48 -12.29
N THR A 141 -14.13 -22.50 -13.05
CA THR A 141 -15.18 -21.57 -12.63
C THR A 141 -16.50 -22.35 -12.45
N PRO A 142 -17.11 -22.35 -11.25
CA PRO A 142 -18.38 -23.01 -11.04
C PRO A 142 -19.50 -22.31 -11.81
N SER A 143 -20.52 -23.06 -12.22
CA SER A 143 -21.70 -22.44 -12.83
C SER A 143 -22.45 -21.58 -11.80
N VAL A 144 -23.15 -20.54 -12.25
CA VAL A 144 -23.90 -19.62 -11.37
C VAL A 144 -24.92 -20.37 -10.49
N THR A 145 -25.47 -21.47 -11.01
CA THR A 145 -26.45 -22.32 -10.30
C THR A 145 -25.84 -23.16 -9.19
N GLU A 146 -24.55 -23.49 -9.27
CA GLU A 146 -23.81 -24.28 -8.28
C GLU A 146 -23.24 -23.41 -7.14
N LEU A 147 -23.26 -22.09 -7.30
CA LEU A 147 -22.84 -21.18 -6.24
C LEU A 147 -23.74 -21.31 -5.02
N ASN A 148 -23.12 -21.43 -3.85
CA ASN A 148 -23.84 -21.27 -2.59
C ASN A 148 -24.30 -19.81 -2.44
N ASP A 149 -25.29 -19.59 -1.58
CA ASP A 149 -25.89 -18.26 -1.45
C ASP A 149 -24.94 -17.25 -0.78
N VAL A 150 -23.99 -17.70 0.04
CA VAL A 150 -22.96 -16.83 0.66
C VAL A 150 -22.01 -16.27 -0.40
N ASP A 151 -21.48 -17.11 -1.30
CA ASP A 151 -20.60 -16.74 -2.40
C ASP A 151 -21.30 -15.74 -3.33
N LYS A 152 -22.62 -15.92 -3.58
CA LYS A 152 -23.43 -14.96 -4.34
C LYS A 152 -23.53 -13.61 -3.64
N LEU A 153 -23.72 -13.59 -2.32
CA LEU A 153 -23.79 -12.34 -1.54
C LEU A 153 -22.43 -11.63 -1.47
N LEU A 154 -21.34 -12.37 -1.29
CA LEU A 154 -19.98 -11.82 -1.34
C LEU A 154 -19.70 -11.19 -2.71
N LEU A 155 -20.02 -11.91 -3.78
CA LEU A 155 -19.86 -11.40 -5.14
C LEU A 155 -20.74 -10.17 -5.38
N ALA A 156 -21.99 -10.16 -4.91
CA ALA A 156 -22.86 -8.99 -4.98
C ALA A 156 -22.25 -7.77 -4.26
N ALA A 157 -21.70 -7.96 -3.06
CA ALA A 157 -21.03 -6.89 -2.31
C ALA A 157 -19.79 -6.37 -3.04
N THR A 158 -18.97 -7.27 -3.61
CA THR A 158 -17.80 -6.91 -4.40
C THR A 158 -18.19 -6.15 -5.67
N VAL A 159 -19.27 -6.53 -6.35
CA VAL A 159 -19.77 -5.79 -7.51
C VAL A 159 -20.31 -4.41 -7.11
N GLU A 160 -21.08 -4.28 -6.01
CA GLU A 160 -21.60 -2.97 -5.57
C GLU A 160 -20.48 -2.00 -5.15
N SER A 161 -19.40 -2.51 -4.55
CA SER A 161 -18.30 -1.68 -4.05
C SER A 161 -17.19 -1.45 -5.06
N LEU A 162 -16.73 -2.53 -5.71
CA LEU A 162 -15.54 -2.52 -6.55
C LEU A 162 -15.84 -2.72 -8.03
N GLY A 163 -17.10 -2.92 -8.45
CA GLY A 163 -17.40 -3.06 -9.87
C GLY A 163 -17.03 -1.79 -10.64
N ALA A 164 -16.15 -1.92 -11.64
CA ALA A 164 -15.90 -0.84 -12.59
C ALA A 164 -17.16 -0.57 -13.44
N ASP A 165 -17.23 0.57 -14.12
CA ASP A 165 -18.41 0.97 -14.91
C ASP A 165 -18.84 -0.07 -15.96
N ASN A 166 -17.89 -0.85 -16.47
CA ASN A 166 -18.14 -1.91 -17.45
C ASN A 166 -18.57 -3.25 -16.83
N LEU A 167 -18.56 -3.37 -15.49
CA LEU A 167 -18.83 -4.58 -14.70
C LEU A 167 -18.04 -5.83 -15.15
N ARG A 168 -16.95 -5.63 -15.88
CA ARG A 168 -16.04 -6.68 -16.32
C ARG A 168 -14.92 -6.86 -15.31
N ASN A 169 -14.41 -5.74 -14.81
CA ASN A 169 -13.29 -5.70 -13.89
C ASN A 169 -13.71 -5.08 -12.55
N THR A 170 -12.91 -5.34 -11.53
CA THR A 170 -12.92 -4.56 -10.31
C THR A 170 -12.10 -3.28 -10.49
N VAL A 171 -12.38 -2.24 -9.71
CA VAL A 171 -11.36 -1.27 -9.29
C VAL A 171 -10.51 -1.91 -8.17
N SER A 172 -9.31 -1.40 -7.94
CA SER A 172 -8.47 -1.85 -6.82
C SER A 172 -9.08 -1.38 -5.48
N LEU A 173 -8.73 -2.04 -4.37
CA LEU A 173 -9.11 -1.54 -3.04
C LEU A 173 -8.48 -0.17 -2.76
N ARG A 174 -7.24 0.03 -3.23
CA ARG A 174 -6.51 1.30 -3.12
C ARG A 174 -7.24 2.48 -3.76
N ASP A 175 -7.85 2.26 -4.93
CA ASP A 175 -8.49 3.32 -5.72
C ASP A 175 -9.99 3.44 -5.43
N ASN A 176 -10.55 2.56 -4.60
CA ASN A 176 -11.95 2.63 -4.18
C ASN A 176 -12.18 3.72 -3.13
N LEU A 177 -12.62 4.88 -3.59
CA LEU A 177 -12.89 6.04 -2.73
C LEU A 177 -14.38 6.24 -2.39
N SER A 178 -15.29 5.48 -3.00
CA SER A 178 -16.72 5.78 -2.99
C SER A 178 -17.48 4.99 -1.92
N LEU A 179 -17.39 3.66 -1.96
CA LEU A 179 -18.15 2.76 -1.09
C LEU A 179 -17.23 1.65 -0.58
N PRO A 180 -16.89 1.62 0.72
CA PRO A 180 -16.04 0.56 1.26
C PRO A 180 -16.69 -0.81 1.05
N LEU A 181 -15.88 -1.82 0.70
CA LEU A 181 -16.35 -3.19 0.48
C LEU A 181 -16.85 -3.78 1.79
N SER A 182 -16.02 -3.74 2.82
CA SER A 182 -16.31 -4.19 4.17
C SER A 182 -16.01 -3.06 5.18
N PRO A 183 -16.45 -3.16 6.44
CA PRO A 183 -16.16 -2.14 7.45
C PRO A 183 -14.69 -2.08 7.89
N PHE A 184 -13.86 -3.06 7.53
CA PHE A 184 -12.47 -3.17 8.01
C PHE A 184 -11.54 -3.73 6.93
N SER A 185 -10.40 -3.09 6.67
CA SER A 185 -9.52 -3.42 5.53
C SER A 185 -9.07 -4.88 5.45
N LYS A 186 -8.78 -5.51 6.60
CA LYS A 186 -8.41 -6.94 6.61
C LYS A 186 -9.55 -7.84 6.12
N LEU A 187 -10.79 -7.45 6.37
CA LEU A 187 -11.96 -8.17 5.89
C LEU A 187 -12.14 -7.98 4.38
N ASP A 188 -11.72 -6.85 3.80
CA ASP A 188 -11.70 -6.66 2.34
C ASP A 188 -10.79 -7.70 1.67
N GLU A 189 -9.56 -7.84 2.16
CA GLU A 189 -8.60 -8.84 1.67
C GLU A 189 -9.14 -10.27 1.84
N GLU A 190 -9.74 -10.60 2.99
CA GLU A 190 -10.36 -11.91 3.22
C GLU A 190 -11.48 -12.22 2.22
N ILE A 191 -12.29 -11.23 1.84
CA ILE A 191 -13.35 -11.39 0.83
C ILE A 191 -12.75 -11.65 -0.55
N LEU A 192 -11.79 -10.82 -0.98
CA LEU A 192 -11.19 -10.96 -2.31
C LEU A 192 -10.43 -12.29 -2.42
N HIS A 193 -9.68 -12.67 -1.39
CA HIS A 193 -8.99 -13.95 -1.34
C HIS A 193 -9.96 -15.13 -1.38
N HIS A 194 -11.07 -15.06 -0.65
CA HIS A 194 -12.12 -16.09 -0.71
C HIS A 194 -12.71 -16.23 -2.13
N LEU A 195 -13.10 -15.12 -2.75
CA LEU A 195 -13.67 -15.13 -4.11
C LEU A 195 -12.65 -15.58 -5.17
N PHE A 196 -11.39 -15.20 -5.02
CA PHE A 196 -10.30 -15.62 -5.89
C PHE A 196 -10.07 -17.14 -5.83
N ASN A 197 -9.97 -17.71 -4.62
CA ASN A 197 -9.80 -19.16 -4.43
C ASN A 197 -11.00 -19.99 -4.90
N ARG A 198 -12.16 -19.36 -5.04
CA ARG A 198 -13.38 -19.96 -5.59
C ARG A 198 -13.52 -19.75 -7.10
N ASN A 199 -12.51 -19.18 -7.76
CA ASN A 199 -12.50 -18.83 -9.18
C ASN A 199 -13.65 -17.88 -9.58
N LEU A 200 -14.08 -17.02 -8.66
CA LEU A 200 -15.12 -16.01 -8.87
C LEU A 200 -14.51 -14.65 -9.28
N LEU A 201 -13.27 -14.45 -8.87
CA LEU A 201 -12.38 -13.39 -9.33
C LEU A 201 -11.20 -14.02 -10.05
N ILE A 202 -10.86 -13.48 -11.21
CA ILE A 202 -9.82 -13.98 -12.11
C ILE A 202 -8.76 -12.89 -12.24
N LEU A 203 -7.47 -13.26 -12.16
CA LEU A 203 -6.41 -12.28 -12.39
C LEU A 203 -6.45 -11.77 -13.83
N ALA A 204 -6.44 -10.44 -13.99
CA ALA A 204 -6.31 -9.76 -15.27
C ALA A 204 -4.82 -9.53 -15.59
N PRO A 205 -4.21 -10.24 -16.57
CA PRO A 205 -2.77 -10.19 -16.80
C PRO A 205 -2.24 -8.78 -17.09
N GLU A 206 -2.98 -8.03 -17.92
CA GLU A 206 -2.58 -6.70 -18.37
C GLU A 206 -2.61 -5.64 -17.25
N ASN A 207 -3.43 -5.86 -16.22
CA ASN A 207 -3.69 -4.88 -15.16
C ASN A 207 -3.03 -5.23 -13.82
N SER A 208 -2.53 -6.46 -13.66
CA SER A 208 -2.14 -6.99 -12.35
C SER A 208 -0.71 -7.54 -12.28
N TYR A 209 0.04 -7.59 -13.38
CA TYR A 209 1.40 -8.16 -13.37
C TYR A 209 2.36 -7.44 -12.40
N GLU A 210 2.18 -6.14 -12.19
CA GLU A 210 3.01 -5.33 -11.27
C GLU A 210 2.74 -5.65 -9.79
N TYR A 211 1.61 -6.29 -9.51
CA TYR A 211 1.12 -6.61 -8.16
C TYR A 211 1.16 -8.10 -7.86
N VAL A 212 1.83 -8.86 -8.72
CA VAL A 212 1.98 -10.29 -8.63
C VAL A 212 3.47 -10.61 -8.58
N THR A 213 3.85 -11.37 -7.56
CA THR A 213 5.19 -11.91 -7.44
C THR A 213 5.12 -13.43 -7.38
N ILE A 214 6.24 -14.08 -7.69
CA ILE A 214 6.36 -15.53 -7.63
C ILE A 214 7.31 -15.82 -6.49
N ASN A 215 6.83 -16.56 -5.49
CA ASN A 215 7.64 -16.93 -4.34
C ASN A 215 8.62 -18.06 -4.67
N GLU A 216 9.45 -18.43 -3.69
CA GLU A 216 10.45 -19.51 -3.86
C GLU A 216 9.81 -20.88 -4.17
N GLU A 217 8.56 -21.08 -3.74
CA GLU A 217 7.77 -22.30 -3.97
C GLU A 217 7.06 -22.31 -5.34
N LYS A 218 7.29 -21.28 -6.17
CA LYS A 218 6.64 -21.07 -7.47
C LYS A 218 5.13 -20.85 -7.39
N GLU A 219 4.66 -20.34 -6.25
CA GLU A 219 3.28 -19.91 -6.07
C GLU A 219 3.13 -18.40 -6.32
N LEU A 220 1.93 -18.01 -6.73
CA LEU A 220 1.58 -16.62 -6.98
C LEU A 220 1.29 -15.91 -5.65
N GLU A 221 2.10 -14.91 -5.33
CA GLU A 221 1.82 -13.96 -4.27
C GLU A 221 1.19 -12.70 -4.88
N ILE A 222 -0.06 -12.43 -4.50
CA ILE A 222 -0.88 -11.36 -5.06
C ILE A 222 -1.07 -10.28 -3.99
N ASP A 223 -0.76 -9.03 -4.34
CA ASP A 223 -1.15 -7.87 -3.54
C ASP A 223 -2.63 -7.53 -3.81
N PHE A 224 -3.53 -8.12 -3.03
CA PHE A 224 -4.98 -7.91 -3.14
C PHE A 224 -5.43 -6.46 -2.90
N TYR A 225 -4.59 -5.62 -2.28
CA TYR A 225 -4.91 -4.21 -2.08
C TYR A 225 -4.81 -3.41 -3.38
N GLN A 226 -3.87 -3.78 -4.27
CA GLN A 226 -3.60 -3.07 -5.52
C GLN A 226 -4.07 -3.82 -6.77
N ALA A 227 -4.13 -5.14 -6.73
CA ALA A 227 -4.51 -5.96 -7.86
C ALA A 227 -5.94 -5.67 -8.36
N ILE A 228 -6.10 -5.78 -9.69
CA ILE A 228 -7.38 -5.69 -10.38
C ILE A 228 -7.80 -7.10 -10.82
N PHE A 229 -9.07 -7.41 -10.62
CA PHE A 229 -9.63 -8.72 -10.97
C PHE A 229 -10.69 -8.58 -12.04
N GLU A 230 -10.79 -9.59 -12.90
CA GLU A 230 -11.94 -9.82 -13.76
C GLU A 230 -12.99 -10.65 -13.01
N PHE A 231 -14.26 -10.28 -13.15
CA PHE A 231 -15.33 -11.15 -12.69
C PHE A 231 -15.45 -12.37 -13.59
N SER A 232 -15.67 -13.55 -13.01
CA SER A 232 -15.76 -14.79 -13.77
C SER A 232 -17.07 -14.97 -14.56
N TYR A 233 -18.02 -14.05 -14.40
CA TYR A 233 -19.36 -14.13 -15.00
C TYR A 233 -19.67 -12.94 -15.91
N SER A 234 -20.56 -13.17 -16.89
CA SER A 234 -21.08 -12.11 -17.74
C SER A 234 -21.86 -11.06 -16.94
N ILE A 235 -21.97 -9.87 -17.51
CA ILE A 235 -22.73 -8.75 -16.93
C ILE A 235 -24.19 -9.16 -16.65
N GLU A 236 -24.83 -9.96 -17.52
CA GLU A 236 -26.21 -10.40 -17.26
C GLU A 236 -26.31 -11.28 -16.02
N ASN A 237 -25.33 -12.17 -15.81
CA ASN A 237 -25.31 -13.06 -14.65
C ASN A 237 -25.00 -12.30 -13.36
N LEU A 238 -24.03 -11.37 -13.38
CA LEU A 238 -23.74 -10.50 -12.24
C LEU A 238 -24.96 -9.65 -11.87
N THR A 239 -25.65 -9.10 -12.87
CA THR A 239 -26.88 -8.33 -12.66
C THR A 239 -27.98 -9.18 -12.02
N LYS A 240 -28.17 -10.44 -12.47
CA LYS A 240 -29.11 -11.37 -11.84
C LYS A 240 -28.74 -11.68 -10.39
N ILE A 241 -27.44 -11.84 -10.09
CA ILE A 241 -26.96 -12.06 -8.72
C ILE A 241 -27.31 -10.86 -7.83
N LEU A 242 -27.05 -9.63 -8.29
CA LEU A 242 -27.42 -8.40 -7.58
C LEU A 242 -28.92 -8.29 -7.32
N ILE A 243 -29.75 -8.56 -8.33
CA ILE A 243 -31.22 -8.54 -8.20
C ILE A 243 -31.69 -9.61 -7.20
N ASN A 244 -31.13 -10.81 -7.28
CA ASN A 244 -31.49 -11.90 -6.38
C ASN A 244 -31.09 -11.60 -4.93
N ALA A 245 -29.93 -10.98 -4.69
CA ALA A 245 -29.52 -10.52 -3.37
C ALA A 245 -30.57 -9.59 -2.73
N LYS A 246 -31.15 -8.67 -3.53
CA LYS A 246 -32.20 -7.72 -3.09
C LYS A 246 -33.58 -8.36 -2.93
N SER A 247 -33.79 -9.57 -3.45
CA SER A 247 -35.12 -10.18 -3.55
C SER A 247 -35.63 -10.79 -2.23
N ARG A 248 -34.79 -10.87 -1.18
CA ARG A 248 -35.11 -11.49 0.14
C ARG A 248 -35.59 -12.95 0.05
N LYS A 249 -35.30 -13.63 -1.07
CA LYS A 249 -35.56 -15.06 -1.21
C LYS A 249 -34.53 -15.82 -0.38
N ASN A 250 -34.93 -16.91 0.25
CA ASN A 250 -34.06 -17.83 1.00
C ASN A 250 -33.46 -17.32 2.33
N THR A 251 -33.97 -16.24 2.94
CA THR A 251 -33.46 -15.74 4.24
C THR A 251 -33.39 -16.84 5.32
N SER A 252 -34.40 -17.72 5.40
CA SER A 252 -34.39 -18.84 6.36
C SER A 252 -33.27 -19.85 6.11
N ALA A 253 -32.91 -20.11 4.85
CA ALA A 253 -31.83 -21.02 4.50
C ALA A 253 -30.46 -20.39 4.82
N LEU A 254 -30.28 -19.11 4.50
CA LEU A 254 -29.08 -18.34 4.85
C LEU A 254 -28.85 -18.28 6.36
N VAL A 255 -29.89 -17.99 7.15
CA VAL A 255 -29.79 -17.94 8.61
C VAL A 255 -29.38 -19.29 9.23
N ALA A 256 -29.71 -20.40 8.56
CA ALA A 256 -29.31 -21.74 8.98
C ALA A 256 -27.87 -22.11 8.54
N ASP A 257 -27.28 -21.35 7.62
CA ASP A 257 -25.92 -21.56 7.14
C ASP A 257 -24.89 -20.99 8.14
N SER A 258 -24.04 -21.87 8.68
CA SER A 258 -22.96 -21.49 9.59
C SER A 258 -21.93 -20.54 8.96
N GLN A 259 -21.69 -20.64 7.65
CA GLN A 259 -20.77 -19.78 6.93
C GLN A 259 -21.34 -18.36 6.84
N PHE A 260 -22.64 -18.23 6.53
CA PHE A 260 -23.32 -16.94 6.53
C PHE A 260 -23.23 -16.27 7.90
N LYS A 261 -23.53 -17.02 8.97
CA LYS A 261 -23.39 -16.52 10.35
C LYS A 261 -21.98 -16.03 10.64
N SER A 262 -20.96 -16.81 10.27
CA SER A 262 -19.55 -16.45 10.50
C SER A 262 -19.18 -15.14 9.79
N TRP A 263 -19.63 -14.93 8.56
CA TRP A 263 -19.42 -13.66 7.86
C TRP A 263 -20.16 -12.49 8.51
N CYS A 264 -21.40 -12.68 8.96
CA CYS A 264 -22.11 -11.66 9.73
C CYS A 264 -21.37 -11.28 11.03
N GLU A 265 -20.85 -12.27 11.76
CA GLU A 265 -20.03 -12.04 12.96
C GLU A 265 -18.76 -11.24 12.64
N LYS A 266 -18.08 -11.56 11.52
CA LYS A 266 -16.91 -10.81 11.05
C LYS A 266 -17.25 -9.36 10.71
N VAL A 267 -18.38 -9.10 10.06
CA VAL A 267 -18.82 -7.73 9.72
C VAL A 267 -19.07 -6.91 10.97
N GLN A 268 -19.84 -7.41 11.94
CA GLN A 268 -20.12 -6.68 13.18
C GLN A 268 -18.85 -6.43 14.02
N LEU A 269 -17.94 -7.40 14.05
CA LEU A 269 -16.62 -7.23 14.67
C LEU A 269 -15.79 -6.17 13.94
N GLY A 270 -15.79 -6.21 12.60
CA GLY A 270 -15.09 -5.25 11.75
C GLY A 270 -15.56 -3.81 11.97
N GLU A 271 -16.88 -3.58 12.07
CA GLU A 271 -17.46 -2.27 12.42
C GLU A 271 -16.90 -1.75 13.75
N CYS A 272 -16.90 -2.60 14.79
CA CYS A 272 -16.37 -2.23 16.11
C CYS A 272 -14.87 -1.92 16.08
N LEU A 273 -14.07 -2.72 15.36
CA LEU A 273 -12.63 -2.51 15.23
C LEU A 273 -12.31 -1.21 14.47
N SER A 274 -13.01 -0.98 13.36
CA SER A 274 -12.87 0.23 12.55
C SER A 274 -13.19 1.49 13.37
N TYR A 275 -14.31 1.46 14.10
CA TYR A 275 -14.69 2.56 14.97
C TYR A 275 -13.68 2.79 16.11
N LEU A 276 -13.20 1.72 16.75
CA LEU A 276 -12.16 1.81 17.77
C LEU A 276 -10.88 2.47 17.24
N ILE A 277 -10.41 2.05 16.08
CA ILE A 277 -9.20 2.60 15.45
C ILE A 277 -9.40 4.09 15.19
N THR A 278 -10.51 4.49 14.58
CA THR A 278 -10.74 5.90 14.27
C THR A 278 -10.91 6.74 15.53
N ARG A 279 -11.72 6.31 16.51
CA ARG A 279 -11.87 7.04 17.78
C ARG A 279 -10.56 7.17 18.54
N SER A 280 -9.71 6.15 18.51
CA SER A 280 -8.41 6.19 19.15
C SER A 280 -7.46 7.16 18.43
N ARG A 281 -7.43 7.13 17.09
CA ARG A 281 -6.63 8.07 16.28
C ARG A 281 -7.01 9.53 16.53
N LEU A 282 -8.31 9.83 16.64
CA LEU A 282 -8.79 11.18 17.00
C LEU A 282 -8.29 11.67 18.36
N ASN A 283 -7.82 10.78 19.23
CA ASN A 283 -7.30 11.08 20.56
C ASN A 283 -5.78 10.82 20.68
N ASP A 284 -5.06 10.64 19.56
CA ASP A 284 -3.64 10.25 19.53
C ASP A 284 -3.33 8.95 20.32
N LEU A 285 -4.25 8.00 20.32
CA LEU A 285 -4.10 6.70 20.99
C LEU A 285 -3.95 5.58 19.96
N ALA A 286 -3.22 4.52 20.35
CA ALA A 286 -2.94 3.35 19.54
C ALA A 286 -3.33 2.08 20.33
N PRO A 287 -4.60 1.64 20.26
CA PRO A 287 -5.08 0.52 21.07
C PRO A 287 -4.35 -0.77 20.71
N PRO A 288 -4.03 -1.63 21.69
CA PRO A 288 -3.41 -2.93 21.42
C PRO A 288 -4.47 -3.89 20.85
N ILE A 289 -4.59 -3.93 19.52
CA ILE A 289 -5.48 -4.86 18.82
C ILE A 289 -4.80 -6.23 18.76
N GLY A 290 -5.36 -7.19 19.48
CA GLY A 290 -4.91 -8.58 19.51
C GLY A 290 -6.00 -9.50 20.06
N ASP A 291 -5.69 -10.78 20.20
CA ASP A 291 -6.68 -11.83 20.50
C ASP A 291 -7.54 -11.55 21.73
N LYS A 292 -6.93 -10.97 22.78
CA LYS A 292 -7.68 -10.58 23.99
C LYS A 292 -8.79 -9.59 23.68
N LEU A 293 -8.49 -8.51 22.94
CA LEU A 293 -9.47 -7.49 22.61
C LEU A 293 -10.55 -8.03 21.67
N ILE A 294 -10.15 -8.85 20.70
CA ILE A 294 -11.08 -9.52 19.78
C ILE A 294 -12.04 -10.42 20.55
N SER A 295 -11.55 -11.18 21.52
CA SER A 295 -12.38 -12.04 22.38
C SER A 295 -13.39 -11.22 23.20
N ILE A 296 -12.97 -10.10 23.78
CA ILE A 296 -13.87 -9.17 24.50
C ILE A 296 -14.97 -8.65 23.56
N PHE A 297 -14.61 -8.19 22.35
CA PHE A 297 -15.59 -7.69 21.38
C PHE A 297 -16.59 -8.76 20.97
N ARG A 298 -16.14 -9.99 20.70
CA ARG A 298 -17.04 -11.12 20.39
C ARG A 298 -18.01 -11.42 21.54
N ALA A 299 -17.52 -11.45 22.78
CA ALA A 299 -18.37 -11.65 23.95
C ALA A 299 -19.42 -10.53 24.09
N CYS A 300 -19.02 -9.28 23.88
CA CYS A 300 -19.96 -8.16 23.96
C CYS A 300 -20.99 -8.18 22.81
N LEU A 301 -20.56 -8.50 21.58
CA LEU A 301 -21.42 -8.57 20.39
C LEU A 301 -22.43 -9.72 20.44
N ALA A 302 -22.19 -10.74 21.27
CA ALA A 302 -23.17 -11.78 21.53
C ALA A 302 -24.41 -11.26 22.27
N GLU A 303 -24.28 -10.17 23.03
CA GLU A 303 -25.38 -9.59 23.82
C GLU A 303 -25.86 -8.23 23.32
N TYR A 304 -24.99 -7.49 22.63
CA TYR A 304 -25.24 -6.10 22.25
C TYR A 304 -24.95 -5.83 20.78
N SER A 305 -25.76 -4.96 20.19
CA SER A 305 -25.60 -4.48 18.81
C SER A 305 -24.35 -3.61 18.67
N VAL A 306 -23.87 -3.47 17.43
CA VAL A 306 -22.72 -2.60 17.10
C VAL A 306 -22.95 -1.15 17.56
N SER A 307 -24.16 -0.63 17.43
CA SER A 307 -24.55 0.70 17.94
C SER A 307 -24.30 0.90 19.45
N VAL A 308 -24.53 -0.14 20.26
CA VAL A 308 -24.22 -0.11 21.70
C VAL A 308 -22.71 -0.28 21.91
N MET A 309 -22.06 -1.13 21.12
CA MET A 309 -20.61 -1.27 21.15
C MET A 309 -19.88 0.03 20.82
N HIS A 310 -20.36 0.82 19.87
CA HIS A 310 -19.83 2.15 19.57
C HIS A 310 -19.91 3.06 20.81
N TYR A 311 -21.00 2.99 21.57
CA TYR A 311 -21.11 3.77 22.81
C TYR A 311 -20.08 3.30 23.85
N ILE A 312 -19.92 1.99 24.01
CA ILE A 312 -18.93 1.37 24.92
C ILE A 312 -17.51 1.79 24.53
N ILE A 313 -17.17 1.67 23.24
CA ILE A 313 -15.87 2.05 22.68
C ILE A 313 -15.60 3.53 22.90
N TYR A 314 -16.56 4.40 22.57
CA TYR A 314 -16.45 5.83 22.78
C TYR A 314 -16.11 6.13 24.24
N LYS A 315 -16.90 5.61 25.20
CA LYS A 315 -16.62 5.82 26.64
C LYS A 315 -15.26 5.29 27.08
N ALA A 316 -14.84 4.15 26.55
CA ALA A 316 -13.56 3.55 26.89
C ALA A 316 -12.37 4.37 26.37
N VAL A 317 -12.46 4.88 25.14
CA VAL A 317 -11.44 5.73 24.52
C VAL A 317 -11.38 7.10 25.20
N GLU A 318 -12.51 7.74 25.47
CA GLU A 318 -12.55 9.03 26.19
C GLU A 318 -11.94 8.89 27.61
N SER A 319 -12.23 7.78 28.30
CA SER A 319 -11.60 7.49 29.60
C SER A 319 -10.09 7.30 29.49
N ALA A 320 -9.60 6.70 28.40
CA ALA A 320 -8.16 6.54 28.17
C ALA A 320 -7.51 7.87 27.79
N ALA A 321 -8.16 8.69 26.97
CA ALA A 321 -7.70 10.04 26.61
C ALA A 321 -7.60 10.94 27.85
N ALA A 322 -8.61 10.91 28.73
CA ALA A 322 -8.56 11.59 30.02
C ALA A 322 -7.43 11.07 30.92
N TYR A 323 -7.08 9.79 30.82
CA TYR A 323 -5.99 9.20 31.60
C TYR A 323 -4.61 9.72 31.18
N VAL A 324 -4.43 10.11 29.91
CA VAL A 324 -3.21 10.78 29.42
C VAL A 324 -2.94 12.09 30.17
N GLN A 325 -3.99 12.78 30.64
CA GLN A 325 -3.84 14.07 31.33
C GLN A 325 -3.28 13.95 32.75
N LYS A 326 -3.09 12.72 33.26
CA LYS A 326 -2.51 12.50 34.59
C LYS A 326 -0.98 12.57 34.57
N PRO A 327 -0.34 13.06 35.66
CA PRO A 327 1.11 13.05 35.76
C PRO A 327 1.70 11.65 35.54
N HIS A 328 2.82 11.60 34.81
CA HIS A 328 3.59 10.37 34.53
C HIS A 328 2.89 9.29 33.69
N ILE A 329 1.75 9.59 33.05
CA ILE A 329 1.09 8.65 32.15
C ILE A 329 1.50 8.93 30.71
N THR A 330 2.06 7.90 30.05
CA THR A 330 2.36 7.97 28.62
C THR A 330 1.14 7.61 27.78
N ARG A 331 1.06 8.10 26.53
CA ARG A 331 0.02 7.70 25.57
C ARG A 331 -0.02 6.18 25.35
N LYS A 332 1.12 5.50 25.42
CA LYS A 332 1.20 4.03 25.35
C LYS A 332 0.51 3.37 26.54
N HIS A 333 0.77 3.84 27.77
CA HIS A 333 0.08 3.33 28.95
C HIS A 333 -1.42 3.59 28.91
N ALA A 334 -1.84 4.78 28.46
CA ALA A 334 -3.25 5.08 28.28
C ALA A 334 -3.91 4.19 27.21
N SER A 335 -3.25 3.99 26.06
CA SER A 335 -3.75 3.12 24.99
C SER A 335 -3.96 1.69 25.46
N ASN A 336 -3.04 1.16 26.28
CA ASN A 336 -3.17 -0.18 26.86
C ASN A 336 -4.38 -0.32 27.81
N SER A 337 -4.82 0.77 28.44
CA SER A 337 -5.99 0.77 29.33
C SER A 337 -7.34 0.63 28.60
N ILE A 338 -7.37 0.85 27.28
CA ILE A 338 -8.63 0.84 26.50
C ILE A 338 -9.35 -0.50 26.64
N SER A 339 -8.63 -1.62 26.55
CA SER A 339 -9.21 -2.97 26.68
C SER A 339 -9.93 -3.17 28.02
N GLY A 340 -9.26 -2.85 29.15
CA GLY A 340 -9.87 -2.94 30.47
C GLY A 340 -10.99 -1.92 30.68
N ASN A 341 -10.92 -0.75 30.04
CA ASN A 341 -12.02 0.22 30.06
C ASN A 341 -13.26 -0.30 29.35
N ILE A 342 -13.12 -0.99 28.20
CA ILE A 342 -14.22 -1.64 27.48
C ILE A 342 -14.90 -2.65 28.40
N GLU A 343 -14.15 -3.57 29.01
CA GLU A 343 -14.67 -4.59 29.94
C GLU A 343 -15.43 -3.94 31.12
N ARG A 344 -14.86 -2.89 31.70
CA ARG A 344 -15.47 -2.16 32.81
C ARG A 344 -16.77 -1.46 32.40
N VAL A 345 -16.81 -0.82 31.24
CA VAL A 345 -18.03 -0.15 30.74
C VAL A 345 -19.10 -1.18 30.38
N PHE A 346 -18.72 -2.26 29.69
CA PHE A 346 -19.60 -3.39 29.40
C PHE A 346 -20.21 -3.97 30.68
N GLY A 347 -19.40 -4.30 31.70
CA GLY A 347 -19.89 -4.83 32.97
C GLY A 347 -20.86 -3.90 33.71
N LYS A 348 -20.67 -2.58 33.61
CA LYS A 348 -21.62 -1.59 34.17
C LYS A 348 -22.95 -1.56 33.43
N ILE A 349 -22.94 -1.70 32.11
CA ILE A 349 -24.17 -1.77 31.31
C ILE A 349 -24.89 -3.10 31.57
N HIS A 350 -24.14 -4.21 31.57
CA HIS A 350 -24.67 -5.55 31.79
C HIS A 350 -25.29 -5.71 33.20
N SER A 351 -24.66 -5.14 34.23
CA SER A 351 -25.23 -5.12 35.60
C SER A 351 -26.43 -4.18 35.77
N GLY A 352 -26.83 -3.43 34.74
CA GLY A 352 -27.87 -2.41 34.82
C GLY A 352 -27.46 -1.15 35.59
N SER A 353 -26.19 -1.04 36.01
CA SER A 353 -25.67 0.15 36.69
C SER A 353 -25.70 1.37 35.76
N TRP A 354 -25.48 1.16 34.47
CA TRP A 354 -25.47 2.19 33.42
C TRP A 354 -26.52 1.90 32.35
N ASN A 355 -27.12 2.95 31.80
CA ASN A 355 -28.10 2.84 30.72
C ASN A 355 -27.45 2.29 29.43
N ARG A 356 -28.18 1.40 28.76
CA ARG A 356 -27.84 0.86 27.44
C ARG A 356 -28.13 1.92 26.36
N ASN A 357 -27.22 2.87 26.21
CA ASN A 357 -27.30 3.88 25.15
C ASN A 357 -26.88 3.30 23.80
N LYS A 358 -27.58 3.69 22.74
CA LYS A 358 -27.21 3.37 21.35
C LYS A 358 -26.54 4.59 20.72
N SER A 359 -25.47 4.36 19.99
CA SER A 359 -24.88 5.38 19.11
C SER A 359 -25.56 5.34 17.75
N PHE A 360 -25.62 6.48 17.10
CA PHE A 360 -25.96 6.57 15.68
C PHE A 360 -24.73 6.26 14.83
N ARG A 361 -24.95 5.88 13.57
CA ARG A 361 -23.88 5.70 12.60
C ARG A 361 -23.16 7.04 12.37
N ASP A 362 -21.85 6.99 12.40
CA ASP A 362 -20.99 8.14 12.13
C ASP A 362 -20.96 8.39 10.62
N ALA A 363 -21.15 9.63 10.17
CA ALA A 363 -21.08 9.98 8.76
C ALA A 363 -19.69 9.70 8.15
N SER A 364 -18.64 9.69 8.99
CA SER A 364 -17.28 9.30 8.58
C SER A 364 -17.05 7.79 8.50
N HIS A 365 -18.03 6.98 8.95
CA HIS A 365 -18.04 5.51 8.85
C HIS A 365 -19.34 5.05 8.20
N PRO A 366 -19.53 5.33 6.90
CA PRO A 366 -20.70 4.89 6.18
C PRO A 366 -20.79 3.36 6.18
N GLN A 367 -22.01 2.87 6.01
CA GLN A 367 -22.25 1.44 5.89
C GLN A 367 -21.50 0.89 4.66
N SER A 368 -20.81 -0.24 4.83
CA SER A 368 -20.10 -0.89 3.73
C SER A 368 -21.05 -1.66 2.80
N ALA A 369 -20.61 -1.96 1.58
CA ALA A 369 -21.38 -2.77 0.63
C ALA A 369 -21.72 -4.15 1.21
N MET A 370 -20.76 -4.80 1.86
CA MET A 370 -20.98 -6.09 2.51
C MET A 370 -22.01 -5.99 3.63
N ALA A 371 -21.95 -4.97 4.50
CA ALA A 371 -22.92 -4.79 5.56
C ALA A 371 -24.35 -4.62 4.99
N LYS A 372 -24.49 -3.77 3.97
CA LYS A 372 -25.76 -3.56 3.26
C LYS A 372 -26.30 -4.84 2.62
N VAL A 373 -25.45 -5.60 1.93
CA VAL A 373 -25.86 -6.84 1.25
C VAL A 373 -26.20 -7.95 2.25
N PHE A 374 -25.39 -8.16 3.28
CA PHE A 374 -25.58 -9.25 4.25
C PHE A 374 -26.69 -8.99 5.25
N PHE A 375 -26.98 -7.73 5.55
CA PHE A 375 -27.99 -7.38 6.55
C PHE A 375 -29.23 -6.77 5.90
N ASP A 376 -29.08 -5.65 5.20
CA ASP A 376 -30.24 -4.89 4.76
C ASP A 376 -30.99 -5.60 3.64
N TYR A 377 -30.26 -6.17 2.68
CA TYR A 377 -30.88 -6.93 1.59
C TYR A 377 -31.45 -8.27 2.06
N VAL A 378 -30.80 -8.95 3.00
CA VAL A 378 -31.25 -10.25 3.50
C VAL A 378 -32.45 -10.12 4.45
N PHE A 379 -32.44 -9.14 5.35
CA PHE A 379 -33.48 -8.97 6.38
C PHE A 379 -34.52 -7.89 6.02
N GLY A 380 -34.23 -7.01 5.07
CA GLY A 380 -35.13 -5.90 4.71
C GLY A 380 -35.19 -4.81 5.78
N ILE A 381 -34.12 -4.64 6.56
CA ILE A 381 -34.00 -3.67 7.64
C ILE A 381 -32.83 -2.76 7.33
N ASP A 382 -33.06 -1.46 7.27
CA ASP A 382 -32.01 -0.48 7.02
C ASP A 382 -30.98 -0.49 8.17
N ASP A 383 -29.71 -0.61 7.79
CA ASP A 383 -28.57 -0.71 8.71
C ASP A 383 -28.73 -1.81 9.79
N GLY A 384 -29.30 -2.94 9.37
CA GLY A 384 -29.74 -4.01 10.28
C GLY A 384 -28.58 -4.57 11.11
N GLY A 385 -27.40 -4.72 10.49
CA GLY A 385 -26.19 -5.21 11.15
C GLY A 385 -25.65 -4.28 12.23
N PHE A 386 -26.03 -3.00 12.21
CA PHE A 386 -25.57 -2.00 13.17
C PHE A 386 -26.49 -1.88 14.39
N TYR A 387 -27.80 -1.90 14.16
CA TYR A 387 -28.79 -1.64 15.20
C TYR A 387 -29.30 -2.89 15.93
N HIS A 388 -29.06 -4.08 15.38
CA HIS A 388 -29.52 -5.35 15.91
C HIS A 388 -28.37 -6.32 16.18
N THR A 389 -28.57 -7.19 17.18
CA THR A 389 -27.72 -8.37 17.38
C THR A 389 -28.05 -9.45 16.34
N LEU A 390 -27.13 -10.38 16.11
CA LEU A 390 -27.42 -11.52 15.22
C LEU A 390 -28.57 -12.37 15.75
N ASP A 391 -28.73 -12.52 17.06
CA ASP A 391 -29.84 -13.31 17.60
C ASP A 391 -31.20 -12.65 17.36
N GLU A 392 -31.30 -11.32 17.53
CA GLU A 392 -32.49 -10.55 17.18
C GLU A 392 -32.85 -10.69 15.68
N LEU A 393 -31.85 -10.68 14.79
CA LEU A 393 -32.06 -10.84 13.35
C LEU A 393 -32.39 -12.28 12.94
N PHE A 394 -31.80 -13.28 13.60
CA PHE A 394 -31.88 -14.68 13.18
C PHE A 394 -33.10 -15.39 13.82
N SER A 395 -33.49 -15.00 15.02
CA SER A 395 -34.57 -15.64 15.78
C SER A 395 -35.92 -15.75 15.02
N PRO A 396 -36.37 -14.76 14.20
CA PRO A 396 -37.63 -14.89 13.48
C PRO A 396 -37.62 -15.99 12.41
N TYR A 397 -36.44 -16.41 11.97
CA TYR A 397 -36.25 -17.39 10.89
C TYR A 397 -35.91 -18.78 11.41
N ARG A 398 -35.37 -18.90 12.63
CA ARG A 398 -35.18 -20.20 13.31
C ARG A 398 -36.51 -20.89 13.61
N SER A 399 -37.53 -20.13 14.01
CA SER A 399 -38.86 -20.64 14.40
C SER A 399 -39.74 -21.05 13.22
N LYS A 400 -39.52 -20.48 12.01
CA LYS A 400 -40.29 -20.83 10.81
C LYS A 400 -40.03 -22.26 10.32
N ARG A 401 -38.81 -22.79 10.53
CA ARG A 401 -38.47 -24.17 10.19
C ARG A 401 -39.22 -25.20 11.04
N ALA A 402 -39.51 -24.87 12.31
CA ALA A 402 -40.30 -25.74 13.19
C ALA A 402 -41.77 -25.83 12.73
N LEU A 403 -42.35 -24.72 12.28
CA LEU A 403 -43.74 -24.70 11.75
C LEU A 403 -43.83 -25.31 10.35
N GLU A 404 -42.84 -25.08 9.48
CA GLU A 404 -42.76 -25.70 8.15
C GLU A 404 -42.58 -27.23 8.27
N GLN A 405 -41.72 -27.72 9.17
CA GLN A 405 -41.58 -29.17 9.43
C GLN A 405 -42.84 -29.81 10.01
N VAL A 406 -43.60 -29.12 10.88
CA VAL A 406 -44.86 -29.63 11.43
C VAL A 406 -45.97 -29.65 10.36
N SER A 407 -46.00 -28.67 9.46
CA SER A 407 -47.01 -28.62 8.38
C SER A 407 -46.85 -29.71 7.31
N TYR A 408 -45.62 -30.19 7.07
CA TYR A 408 -45.37 -31.32 6.16
C TYR A 408 -45.54 -32.69 6.84
N THR A 409 -45.48 -32.78 8.18
CA THR A 409 -45.79 -34.02 8.92
C THR A 409 -47.28 -34.20 9.23
N THR A 410 -48.11 -33.15 9.10
CA THR A 410 -49.57 -33.25 9.31
C THR A 410 -50.38 -33.59 8.04
N LEU A 411 -49.73 -33.87 6.92
CA LEU A 411 -50.36 -34.39 5.69
C LEU A 411 -49.71 -35.70 5.25
N GLY A 412 -49.76 -36.70 6.12
CA GLY A 412 -49.30 -38.04 5.79
C GLY A 412 -49.42 -39.04 6.94
N GLY A 413 -50.58 -39.68 7.04
CA GLY A 413 -50.68 -41.01 7.65
C GLY A 413 -51.03 -41.04 9.13
N VAL A 414 -52.31 -41.24 9.40
CA VAL A 414 -52.79 -41.99 10.56
C VAL A 414 -52.09 -43.35 10.57
N GLN A 415 -51.34 -43.65 11.63
CA GLN A 415 -51.36 -44.97 12.26
C GLN A 415 -50.79 -44.89 13.68
N ASN A 416 -51.63 -45.32 14.62
CA ASN A 416 -51.27 -45.66 15.99
C ASN A 416 -49.96 -46.43 16.05
N THR A 417 -49.09 -46.05 16.98
CA THR A 417 -48.37 -47.03 17.79
C THR A 417 -47.98 -46.38 19.11
N ASP A 418 -48.43 -47.03 20.18
CA ASP A 418 -48.07 -46.76 21.56
C ASP A 418 -46.54 -46.69 21.73
N CYS A 419 -46.07 -45.70 22.48
CA CYS A 419 -44.76 -45.75 23.11
C CYS A 419 -44.93 -45.50 24.60
N SER A 420 -44.92 -46.61 25.33
CA SER A 420 -44.72 -46.67 26.76
C SER A 420 -43.31 -46.17 27.12
N ILE A 421 -43.28 -45.33 28.15
CA ILE A 421 -42.07 -44.86 28.82
C ILE A 421 -41.42 -46.04 29.54
N THR A 422 -40.12 -46.26 29.34
CA THR A 422 -39.26 -46.89 30.37
C THR A 422 -37.91 -46.20 30.44
N VAL A 423 -37.51 -45.94 31.68
CA VAL A 423 -36.28 -45.30 32.13
C VAL A 423 -35.30 -46.41 32.54
N SER A 424 -34.12 -46.45 31.91
CA SER A 424 -32.90 -47.21 32.29
C SER A 424 -31.98 -47.21 31.05
N ASP A 425 -30.68 -46.89 31.04
CA ASP A 425 -29.65 -46.94 32.05
C ASP A 425 -28.44 -46.05 31.68
N LEU A 426 -27.79 -45.51 32.71
CA LEU A 426 -26.39 -45.14 32.73
C LEU A 426 -25.51 -46.37 32.57
N LYS A 427 -24.50 -46.33 31.68
CA LYS A 427 -23.09 -46.73 31.97
C LYS A 427 -22.18 -46.69 30.74
N TYR A 428 -21.09 -45.93 30.90
CA TYR A 428 -19.69 -46.23 30.57
C TYR A 428 -19.34 -47.14 29.38
N CYS A 429 -18.53 -46.60 28.45
CA CYS A 429 -17.29 -47.15 27.86
C CYS A 429 -16.82 -46.16 26.77
N ARG A 430 -15.55 -45.80 26.58
CA ARG A 430 -14.28 -46.03 27.28
C ARG A 430 -13.32 -44.96 26.76
#